data_AF-A0A9P6YGA5-F1
#
_entry.id   AF-A0A9P6YGA5-F1
#
_cell.length_a   1.000
_cell.length_b   1.000
_cell.length_c   1.000
_cell.angle_alpha   90.00
_cell.angle_beta   90.00
_cell.angle_gamma   90.00
#
_symmetry.space_group_name_H-M   'P 1'
#
loop_
_entity.id
_entity.type
_entity.pdbx_description
1 polymer ?
#
loop_
_entity_poly.entity_id
_entity_poly.type
_entity_poly.pdbx_seq_one_letter_code
_entity_poly.pdbx_strand_id
1 'polypeptide(L)'
;MEQALEESSAPYFDGFIGARKAFFDLGAVEDEGLLPPRGTRLWKIHGSLNWRLEGKTDVVRSDEKTDKQSYLIYPSHLKYDQSRKMPYLAMLDRLKAFLLAPSSLLFICGYSFADEHINDVICRSLEANPTAHVFACVFGELEWENYKLARQCALATPNLSLLGFDKAIVGRTLGEWSGERTDDLALPSSILVKDGDKVTLRLGDFAALGMLLRGLSGDGVSNDPA
;
A
#
# COMPACT_ATOMS: atom_id res chain seq x y z
N MET A 1 2.41 -11.96 -1.77
CA MET A 1 1.07 -11.82 -1.14
C MET A 1 0.12 -12.84 -1.73
N GLU A 2 0.15 -13.02 -3.05
CA GLU A 2 -0.51 -14.07 -3.82
C GLU A 2 -0.38 -15.45 -3.18
N GLN A 3 0.85 -15.91 -2.93
CA GLN A 3 1.12 -17.21 -2.30
C GLN A 3 0.36 -17.38 -0.97
N ALA A 4 0.35 -16.36 -0.11
CA ALA A 4 -0.35 -16.44 1.18
C ALA A 4 -1.89 -16.49 1.02
N LEU A 5 -2.44 -15.80 0.02
CA LEU A 5 -3.86 -15.89 -0.32
C LEU A 5 -4.20 -17.28 -0.85
N GLU A 6 -3.35 -17.86 -1.70
CA GLU A 6 -3.52 -19.23 -2.23
C GLU A 6 -3.43 -20.28 -1.12
N GLU A 7 -2.41 -20.21 -0.26
CA GLU A 7 -2.21 -21.12 0.88
C GLU A 7 -3.36 -21.06 1.89
N SER A 8 -3.99 -19.90 2.07
CA SER A 8 -5.17 -19.72 2.93
C SER A 8 -6.50 -20.01 2.22
N SER A 9 -6.48 -20.43 0.96
CA SER A 9 -7.68 -20.60 0.12
C SER A 9 -8.55 -19.34 0.02
N ALA A 10 -7.95 -18.16 0.20
CA ALA A 10 -8.61 -16.88 0.06
C ALA A 10 -8.70 -16.49 -1.43
N PRO A 11 -9.92 -16.33 -1.99
CA PRO A 11 -10.05 -15.94 -3.40
C PRO A 11 -9.53 -14.53 -3.62
N TYR A 12 -8.77 -14.31 -4.69
CA TYR A 12 -8.25 -12.99 -5.02
C TYR A 12 -8.23 -12.71 -6.53
N PHE A 13 -8.15 -11.42 -6.87
CA PHE A 13 -7.92 -10.94 -8.22
C PHE A 13 -6.74 -9.97 -8.20
N ASP A 14 -5.71 -10.23 -9.03
CA ASP A 14 -4.50 -9.42 -9.13
C ASP A 14 -4.31 -8.74 -10.50
N GLY A 15 -5.39 -8.64 -11.27
CA GLY A 15 -5.39 -8.15 -12.66
C GLY A 15 -5.28 -9.26 -13.71
N PHE A 16 -5.08 -10.52 -13.32
CA PHE A 16 -4.89 -11.63 -14.24
C PHE A 16 -5.97 -12.69 -14.10
N ILE A 17 -6.37 -13.28 -15.22
CA ILE A 17 -7.31 -14.40 -15.28
C ILE A 17 -6.70 -15.53 -16.10
N GLY A 18 -6.91 -16.77 -15.65
CA GLY A 18 -6.48 -17.99 -16.34
C GLY A 18 -5.63 -18.90 -15.47
N ALA A 19 -5.81 -20.22 -15.64
CA ALA A 19 -5.13 -21.22 -14.81
C ALA A 19 -3.75 -21.64 -15.34
N ARG A 20 -3.62 -21.82 -16.66
CA ARG A 20 -2.38 -22.29 -17.30
C ARG A 20 -1.48 -21.15 -17.76
N LYS A 21 -2.09 -20.13 -18.37
CA LYS A 21 -1.40 -18.95 -18.90
C LYS A 21 -2.27 -17.76 -18.59
N ALA A 22 -2.08 -17.19 -17.40
CA ALA A 22 -2.92 -16.10 -16.95
C ALA A 22 -2.59 -14.84 -17.78
N PHE A 23 -3.62 -14.22 -18.34
CA PHE A 23 -3.50 -13.00 -19.13
C PHE A 23 -4.08 -11.82 -18.36
N PHE A 24 -3.57 -10.63 -18.64
CA PHE A 24 -4.04 -9.41 -18.02
C PHE A 24 -5.45 -9.05 -18.54
N ASP A 25 -6.43 -8.98 -17.66
CA ASP A 25 -7.81 -8.60 -18.01
C ASP A 25 -8.02 -7.12 -17.67
N LEU A 26 -7.88 -6.25 -18.68
CA LEU A 26 -8.07 -4.82 -18.52
C LEU A 26 -9.51 -4.47 -18.11
N GLY A 27 -10.51 -5.12 -18.70
CA GLY A 27 -11.90 -4.82 -18.41
C GLY A 27 -12.23 -5.06 -16.93
N ALA A 28 -11.75 -6.18 -16.38
CA ALA A 28 -11.92 -6.51 -14.98
C ALA A 28 -11.12 -5.60 -14.01
N VAL A 29 -10.01 -5.01 -14.47
CA VAL A 29 -9.25 -4.02 -13.70
C VAL A 29 -9.97 -2.67 -13.66
N GLU A 30 -10.57 -2.26 -14.77
CA GLU A 30 -11.31 -0.99 -14.87
C GLU A 30 -12.65 -1.05 -14.13
N ASP A 31 -13.38 -2.16 -14.26
CA ASP A 31 -14.71 -2.36 -13.65
C ASP A 31 -14.72 -3.50 -12.63
N GLU A 32 -14.62 -3.13 -11.34
CA GLU A 32 -14.73 -4.08 -10.22
C GLU A 32 -16.09 -4.77 -10.12
N GLY A 33 -17.13 -4.24 -10.76
CA GLY A 33 -18.46 -4.86 -10.82
C GLY A 33 -18.48 -6.18 -11.61
N LEU A 34 -17.48 -6.39 -12.48
CA LEU A 34 -17.30 -7.65 -13.20
C LEU A 34 -16.71 -8.76 -12.32
N LEU A 35 -16.13 -8.39 -11.17
CA LEU A 35 -15.41 -9.31 -10.29
C LEU A 35 -16.30 -9.78 -9.12
N PRO A 36 -16.16 -11.04 -8.68
CA PRO A 36 -16.91 -11.54 -7.53
C PRO A 36 -16.70 -10.67 -6.28
N PRO A 37 -17.77 -10.28 -5.55
CA PRO A 37 -17.64 -9.40 -4.37
C PRO A 37 -16.79 -10.01 -3.25
N ARG A 38 -16.76 -11.33 -3.14
CA ARG A 38 -16.04 -12.07 -2.08
C ARG A 38 -14.50 -12.10 -2.26
N GLY A 39 -14.00 -11.71 -3.42
CA GLY A 39 -12.58 -11.82 -3.75
C GLY A 39 -11.77 -10.65 -3.22
N THR A 40 -10.61 -10.91 -2.62
CA THR A 40 -9.63 -9.87 -2.31
C THR A 40 -9.13 -9.21 -3.60
N ARG A 41 -9.06 -7.88 -3.63
CA ARG A 41 -8.45 -7.14 -4.76
C ARG A 41 -6.99 -6.85 -4.44
N LEU A 42 -6.07 -7.36 -5.26
CA LEU A 42 -4.64 -7.16 -5.13
C LEU A 42 -4.11 -6.30 -6.28
N TRP A 43 -3.97 -5.01 -6.05
CA TRP A 43 -3.52 -4.08 -7.08
C TRP A 43 -2.01 -3.88 -7.02
N LYS A 44 -1.29 -4.37 -8.04
CA LYS A 44 0.18 -4.30 -8.13
C LYS A 44 0.59 -3.06 -8.92
N ILE A 45 0.53 -1.90 -8.26
CA ILE A 45 0.78 -0.58 -8.88
C ILE A 45 2.20 -0.47 -9.48
N HIS A 46 3.20 -1.13 -8.87
CA HIS A 46 4.59 -1.20 -9.37
C HIS A 46 4.86 -2.43 -10.25
N GLY A 47 3.82 -3.16 -10.60
CA GLY A 47 3.89 -4.44 -11.27
C GLY A 47 4.50 -5.55 -10.44
N SER A 48 5.02 -6.57 -11.12
CA SER A 48 5.38 -7.83 -10.48
C SER A 48 6.53 -8.52 -11.19
N LEU A 49 7.34 -9.22 -10.40
CA LEU A 49 8.45 -10.04 -10.92
C LEU A 49 8.02 -11.15 -11.87
N ASN A 50 6.76 -11.56 -11.81
CA ASN A 50 6.19 -12.61 -12.66
C ASN A 50 5.38 -12.08 -13.85
N TRP A 51 5.39 -10.77 -14.13
CA TRP A 51 4.77 -10.22 -15.34
C TRP A 51 5.73 -10.27 -16.52
N ARG A 52 5.22 -10.67 -17.68
CA ARG A 52 5.97 -10.79 -18.94
C ARG A 52 5.20 -10.14 -20.07
N LEU A 53 5.93 -9.54 -21.00
CA LEU A 53 5.38 -9.13 -22.29
C LEU A 53 5.56 -10.27 -23.31
N GLU A 54 4.47 -10.68 -23.92
CA GLU A 54 4.45 -11.62 -25.03
C GLU A 54 3.97 -10.89 -26.30
N GLY A 55 4.75 -11.01 -27.38
CA GLY A 55 4.50 -10.21 -28.57
C GLY A 55 4.70 -8.71 -28.31
N LYS A 56 3.76 -7.88 -28.77
CA LYS A 56 3.86 -6.40 -28.66
C LYS A 56 3.05 -5.80 -27.52
N THR A 57 1.96 -6.47 -27.11
CA THR A 57 0.94 -5.89 -26.23
C THR A 57 0.48 -6.83 -25.13
N ASP A 58 0.69 -8.13 -25.27
CA ASP A 58 0.04 -9.10 -24.41
C ASP A 58 0.85 -9.26 -23.13
N VAL A 59 0.18 -9.05 -22.00
CA VAL A 59 0.80 -9.15 -20.70
C VAL A 59 0.34 -10.43 -20.04
N VAL A 60 1.28 -11.30 -19.71
CA VAL A 60 1.02 -12.61 -19.13
C VAL A 60 1.76 -12.78 -17.81
N ARG A 61 1.19 -13.58 -16.90
CA ARG A 61 1.84 -14.00 -15.67
C ARG A 61 2.59 -15.31 -15.92
N SER A 62 3.89 -15.33 -15.65
CA SER A 62 4.73 -16.52 -15.80
C SER A 62 5.89 -16.50 -14.81
N ASP A 63 6.11 -17.64 -14.15
CA ASP A 63 7.28 -17.90 -13.30
C ASP A 63 8.46 -18.45 -14.12
N GLU A 64 8.25 -18.76 -15.40
CA GLU A 64 9.33 -19.18 -16.29
C GLU A 64 10.30 -18.02 -16.54
N LYS A 65 11.58 -18.29 -16.27
CA LYS A 65 12.69 -17.40 -16.61
C LYS A 65 13.20 -17.82 -17.99
N THR A 66 12.59 -17.29 -19.05
CA THR A 66 13.11 -17.46 -20.41
C THR A 66 13.86 -16.21 -20.85
N ASP A 67 15.06 -16.37 -21.44
CA ASP A 67 15.88 -15.25 -21.94
C ASP A 67 15.21 -14.45 -23.07
N LYS A 68 14.08 -14.93 -23.60
CA LYS A 68 13.35 -14.33 -24.72
C LYS A 68 12.20 -13.41 -24.29
N GLN A 69 11.87 -13.34 -23.00
CA GLN A 69 10.74 -12.54 -22.50
C GLN A 69 11.21 -11.38 -21.61
N SER A 70 10.75 -10.17 -21.92
CA SER A 70 11.09 -8.98 -21.13
C SER A 70 10.31 -9.02 -19.81
N TYR A 71 11.03 -8.94 -18.69
CA TYR A 71 10.44 -8.76 -17.36
C TYR A 71 9.74 -7.41 -17.29
N LEU A 72 8.51 -7.39 -16.79
CA LEU A 72 7.76 -6.17 -16.49
C LEU A 72 7.93 -5.87 -14.99
N ILE A 73 9.10 -5.38 -14.62
CA ILE A 73 9.46 -4.90 -13.28
C ILE A 73 10.17 -3.57 -13.46
N TYR A 74 9.61 -2.44 -13.03
CA TYR A 74 10.29 -1.16 -13.22
C TYR A 74 10.17 -0.26 -11.99
N PRO A 75 11.22 -0.17 -11.14
CA PRO A 75 11.29 0.82 -10.08
C PRO A 75 11.90 2.18 -10.52
N SER A 76 11.53 3.19 -9.73
CA SER A 76 12.13 4.50 -9.47
C SER A 76 12.06 5.60 -10.55
N HIS A 77 13.12 5.94 -11.28
CA HIS A 77 13.18 7.26 -11.97
C HIS A 77 13.49 7.24 -13.46
N LEU A 78 13.99 6.13 -14.01
CA LEU A 78 14.50 6.09 -15.39
C LEU A 78 13.43 6.00 -16.48
N LYS A 79 12.14 5.92 -16.11
CA LYS A 79 11.06 5.56 -17.03
C LYS A 79 9.70 6.18 -16.68
N TYR A 80 9.66 7.47 -16.37
CA TYR A 80 8.40 8.24 -16.23
C TYR A 80 7.41 7.91 -17.37
N ASP A 81 7.89 7.88 -18.61
CA ASP A 81 7.07 7.57 -19.79
C ASP A 81 6.56 6.12 -19.87
N GLN A 82 7.18 5.17 -19.17
CA GLN A 82 6.76 3.76 -19.20
C GLN A 82 5.84 3.37 -18.04
N SER A 83 5.79 4.16 -16.96
CA SER A 83 4.72 4.06 -15.94
C SER A 83 3.32 4.35 -16.54
N ARG A 84 3.29 5.06 -17.67
CA ARG A 84 2.10 5.38 -18.47
C ARG A 84 1.74 4.29 -19.48
N LYS A 85 2.37 3.12 -19.40
CA LYS A 85 2.04 1.96 -20.23
C LYS A 85 1.13 1.00 -19.49
N MET A 86 0.34 0.26 -20.25
CA MET A 86 -0.36 -0.91 -19.74
C MET A 86 0.65 -1.96 -19.27
N PRO A 87 0.39 -2.64 -18.13
CA PRO A 87 -0.82 -2.63 -17.30
C PRO A 87 -0.83 -1.60 -16.15
N TYR A 88 0.27 -0.90 -15.92
CA TYR A 88 0.48 -0.01 -14.75
C TYR A 88 -0.48 1.17 -14.72
N LEU A 89 -0.77 1.75 -15.89
CA LEU A 89 -1.70 2.87 -15.99
C LEU A 89 -3.07 2.51 -15.43
N ALA A 90 -3.60 1.32 -15.77
CA ALA A 90 -4.88 0.86 -15.24
C ALA A 90 -4.87 0.67 -13.72
N MET A 91 -3.74 0.22 -13.15
CA MET A 91 -3.57 0.08 -11.70
C MET A 91 -3.54 1.43 -10.98
N LEU A 92 -2.86 2.43 -11.55
CA LEU A 92 -2.84 3.80 -11.03
C LEU A 92 -4.20 4.48 -11.17
N ASP A 93 -4.88 4.28 -12.29
CA ASP A 93 -6.24 4.78 -12.51
C ASP A 93 -7.22 4.16 -11.52
N ARG A 94 -7.03 2.89 -11.12
CA ARG A 94 -7.80 2.26 -10.05
C ARG A 94 -7.59 2.97 -8.70
N LEU A 95 -6.33 3.23 -8.32
CA LEU A 95 -6.02 3.97 -7.08
C LEU A 95 -6.68 5.36 -7.10
N LYS A 96 -6.57 6.06 -8.23
CA LYS A 96 -7.19 7.37 -8.42
C LYS A 96 -8.72 7.30 -8.29
N ALA A 97 -9.35 6.35 -8.97
CA ALA A 97 -10.81 6.18 -8.92
C ALA A 97 -11.28 5.88 -7.48
N PHE A 98 -10.55 5.05 -6.74
CA PHE A 98 -10.81 4.78 -5.33
C PHE A 98 -10.72 6.06 -4.48
N LEU A 99 -9.65 6.83 -4.61
CA LEU A 99 -9.47 8.06 -3.83
C LEU A 99 -10.48 9.16 -4.20
N LEU A 100 -11.00 9.18 -5.43
CA LEU A 100 -12.06 10.09 -5.84
C LEU A 100 -13.46 9.65 -5.39
N ALA A 101 -13.62 8.43 -4.90
CA ALA A 101 -14.89 7.97 -4.34
C ALA A 101 -15.21 8.72 -3.02
N PRO A 102 -16.48 9.06 -2.76
CA PRO A 102 -16.86 9.74 -1.53
C PRO A 102 -16.47 8.96 -0.27
N SER A 103 -15.96 9.66 0.75
CA SER A 103 -15.57 9.07 2.05
C SER A 103 -14.58 7.90 1.93
N SER A 104 -13.70 7.92 0.94
CA SER A 104 -12.66 6.90 0.78
C SER A 104 -11.61 7.02 1.88
N LEU A 105 -11.10 5.87 2.32
CA LEU A 105 -10.12 5.78 3.39
C LEU A 105 -8.98 4.86 2.96
N LEU A 106 -7.77 5.40 2.86
CA LEU A 106 -6.57 4.65 2.49
C LEU A 106 -5.61 4.58 3.68
N PHE A 107 -5.22 3.36 4.06
CA PHE A 107 -4.11 3.11 4.97
C PHE A 107 -2.87 2.71 4.17
N ILE A 108 -1.75 3.37 4.43
CA ILE A 108 -0.45 3.09 3.83
C ILE A 108 0.49 2.69 4.97
N CYS A 109 1.23 1.59 4.79
CA CYS A 109 2.23 1.12 5.75
C CYS A 109 3.55 0.84 5.02
N GLY A 110 4.65 1.42 5.50
CA GLY A 110 6.00 1.12 5.01
C GLY A 110 6.33 1.71 3.63
N TYR A 111 5.53 2.65 3.12
CA TYR A 111 5.83 3.37 1.87
C TYR A 111 6.57 4.68 2.17
N SER A 112 7.71 4.89 1.53
CA SER A 112 8.57 6.07 1.80
C SER A 112 8.20 7.32 1.02
N PHE A 113 7.24 7.24 0.08
CA PHE A 113 6.95 8.31 -0.88
C PHE A 113 8.12 8.62 -1.82
N ALA A 114 8.97 7.64 -2.13
CA ALA A 114 10.04 7.81 -3.11
C ALA A 114 9.52 7.93 -4.55
N ASP A 115 8.33 7.39 -4.84
CA ASP A 115 7.77 7.34 -6.19
C ASP A 115 6.83 8.54 -6.45
N GLU A 116 7.38 9.59 -7.04
CA GLU A 116 6.68 10.86 -7.28
C GLU A 116 5.36 10.70 -8.05
N HIS A 117 5.28 9.78 -9.00
CA HIS A 117 4.08 9.54 -9.80
C HIS A 117 2.91 8.95 -8.98
N ILE A 118 3.19 8.11 -7.98
CA ILE A 118 2.17 7.63 -7.03
C ILE A 118 1.77 8.77 -6.10
N ASN A 119 2.75 9.51 -5.60
CA ASN A 119 2.50 10.65 -4.72
C ASN A 119 1.60 11.68 -5.41
N ASP A 120 1.85 11.96 -6.69
CA ASP A 120 1.03 12.84 -7.53
C ASP A 120 -0.43 12.36 -7.61
N VAL A 121 -0.65 11.06 -7.81
CA VAL A 121 -2.00 10.47 -7.82
C VAL A 121 -2.67 10.64 -6.45
N ILE A 122 -1.98 10.33 -5.37
CA ILE A 122 -2.52 10.43 -4.01
C ILE A 122 -2.87 11.89 -3.70
N CYS A 123 -1.90 12.80 -3.79
CA CYS A 123 -2.06 14.20 -3.39
C CYS A 123 -3.11 14.91 -4.24
N ARG A 124 -3.08 14.77 -5.57
CA ARG A 124 -4.09 15.42 -6.44
C ARG A 124 -5.49 14.85 -6.22
N SER A 125 -5.61 13.56 -5.90
CA SER A 125 -6.92 12.96 -5.60
C SER A 125 -7.46 13.48 -4.27
N LEU A 126 -6.61 13.65 -3.26
CA LEU A 126 -6.99 14.26 -1.98
C LEU A 126 -7.36 15.74 -2.10
N GLU A 127 -6.67 16.49 -2.95
CA GLU A 127 -7.02 17.88 -3.27
C GLU A 127 -8.39 17.98 -3.95
N ALA A 128 -8.69 17.06 -4.87
CA ALA A 128 -9.96 17.03 -5.59
C ALA A 128 -11.11 16.45 -4.76
N ASN A 129 -10.82 15.63 -3.75
CA ASN A 129 -11.81 14.98 -2.89
C ASN A 129 -11.53 15.25 -1.39
N PRO A 130 -12.10 16.32 -0.82
CA PRO A 130 -11.94 16.64 0.60
C PRO A 130 -12.53 15.61 1.57
N THR A 131 -13.37 14.69 1.10
CA THR A 131 -13.96 13.63 1.95
C THR A 131 -13.04 12.41 2.07
N ALA A 132 -12.10 12.24 1.15
CA ALA A 132 -11.11 11.18 1.20
C ALA A 132 -10.09 11.45 2.30
N HIS A 133 -9.63 10.40 2.99
CA HIS A 133 -8.59 10.48 4.01
C HIS A 133 -7.51 9.43 3.76
N VAL A 134 -6.24 9.81 3.95
CA VAL A 134 -5.08 8.92 3.88
C VAL A 134 -4.37 8.91 5.22
N PHE A 135 -4.12 7.73 5.77
CA PHE A 135 -3.24 7.51 6.92
C PHE A 135 -1.99 6.79 6.44
N ALA A 136 -0.87 7.50 6.40
CA ALA A 136 0.41 6.97 5.97
C ALA A 136 1.35 6.73 7.14
N CYS A 137 1.60 5.46 7.46
CA CYS A 137 2.49 5.03 8.52
C CYS A 137 3.87 4.68 7.94
N VAL A 138 4.88 5.49 8.26
CA VAL A 138 6.26 5.31 7.77
C VAL A 138 7.12 4.55 8.78
N PHE A 139 8.13 3.82 8.28
CA PHE A 139 9.01 3.02 9.13
C PHE A 139 10.12 3.89 9.75
N GLY A 140 10.14 4.08 11.07
CA GLY A 140 11.17 4.87 11.73
C GLY A 140 10.76 6.32 11.97
N GLU A 141 11.76 7.18 12.13
CA GLU A 141 11.53 8.57 12.55
C GLU A 141 11.06 9.43 11.38
N LEU A 142 10.10 10.32 11.65
CA LEU A 142 9.43 11.10 10.62
C LEU A 142 10.39 12.07 9.89
N GLU A 143 11.46 12.49 10.56
CA GLU A 143 12.42 13.48 10.06
C GLU A 143 13.57 12.89 9.23
N TRP A 144 13.64 11.56 9.07
CA TRP A 144 14.64 10.95 8.18
C TRP A 144 14.56 11.52 6.76
N GLU A 145 15.71 11.66 6.10
CA GLU A 145 15.81 12.31 4.78
C GLU A 145 14.95 11.63 3.70
N ASN A 146 14.83 10.30 3.75
CA ASN A 146 14.00 9.54 2.81
C ASN A 146 12.50 9.86 2.89
N TYR A 147 12.02 10.48 3.98
CA TYR A 147 10.62 10.91 4.14
C TYR A 147 10.37 12.38 3.78
N LYS A 148 11.34 13.07 3.18
CA LYS A 148 11.18 14.47 2.74
C LYS A 148 9.94 14.67 1.85
N LEU A 149 9.76 13.80 0.85
CA LEU A 149 8.61 13.87 -0.06
C LEU A 149 7.30 13.55 0.67
N ALA A 150 7.31 12.58 1.58
CA ALA A 150 6.15 12.26 2.42
C ALA A 150 5.71 13.46 3.27
N ARG A 151 6.66 14.13 3.93
CA ARG A 151 6.41 15.34 4.74
C ARG A 151 5.84 16.48 3.88
N GLN A 152 6.41 16.71 2.70
CA GLN A 152 5.90 17.73 1.77
C GLN A 152 4.44 17.45 1.36
N CYS A 153 4.12 16.19 1.04
CA CYS A 153 2.76 15.78 0.72
C CYS A 153 1.79 16.04 1.90
N ALA A 154 2.15 15.60 3.11
CA ALA A 154 1.32 15.77 4.31
C ALA A 154 1.10 17.23 4.72
N LEU A 155 2.10 18.09 4.51
CA LEU A 155 1.98 19.53 4.80
C LEU A 155 1.13 20.26 3.76
N ALA A 156 1.10 19.79 2.51
CA ALA A 156 0.25 20.35 1.46
C ALA A 156 -1.22 19.89 1.59
N THR A 157 -1.43 18.62 1.95
CA THR A 157 -2.75 17.96 1.93
C THR A 157 -3.29 17.71 3.35
N PRO A 158 -4.37 18.41 3.78
CA PRO A 158 -4.82 18.37 5.18
C PRO A 158 -5.47 17.03 5.56
N ASN A 159 -5.93 16.29 4.57
CA ASN A 159 -6.53 14.97 4.66
C ASN A 159 -5.52 13.83 4.44
N LEU A 160 -4.21 14.12 4.43
CA LEU A 160 -3.14 13.13 4.55
C LEU A 160 -2.51 13.25 5.94
N SER A 161 -2.72 12.23 6.78
CA SER A 161 -2.06 12.09 8.07
C SER A 161 -0.82 11.22 7.91
N LEU A 162 0.36 11.77 8.19
CA LEU A 162 1.63 11.05 8.15
C LEU A 162 2.07 10.70 9.56
N LEU A 163 2.35 9.44 9.83
CA LEU A 163 2.59 8.87 11.14
C LEU A 163 3.97 8.21 11.14
N GLY A 164 4.92 8.78 11.88
CA GLY A 164 6.23 8.17 12.16
C GLY A 164 6.26 7.58 13.56
N PHE A 165 7.41 6.99 13.91
CA PHE A 165 7.61 6.37 15.22
C PHE A 165 7.61 7.39 16.35
N ASP A 166 8.10 8.59 16.10
CA ASP A 166 8.36 9.67 17.06
C ASP A 166 7.36 10.84 16.93
N LYS A 167 6.94 11.12 15.69
CA LYS A 167 6.14 12.30 15.34
C LYS A 167 5.03 11.96 14.36
N ALA A 168 4.07 12.85 14.23
CA ALA A 168 3.05 12.80 13.18
C ALA A 168 2.79 14.18 12.57
N ILE A 169 2.38 14.21 11.30
CA ILE A 169 1.77 15.37 10.66
C ILE A 169 0.29 15.06 10.48
N VAL A 170 -0.57 15.80 11.17
CA VAL A 170 -2.04 15.64 11.08
C VAL A 170 -2.64 17.01 10.79
N GLY A 171 -3.50 17.11 9.77
CA GLY A 171 -4.11 18.39 9.40
C GLY A 171 -3.06 19.46 9.08
N ARG A 172 -1.93 19.07 8.45
CA ARG A 172 -0.76 19.92 8.15
C ARG A 172 0.04 20.40 9.37
N THR A 173 -0.22 19.87 10.56
CA THR A 173 0.48 20.24 11.79
C THR A 173 1.40 19.12 12.24
N LEU A 174 2.69 19.42 12.41
CA LEU A 174 3.66 18.51 13.02
C LEU A 174 3.46 18.47 14.54
N GLY A 175 3.39 17.27 15.10
CA GLY A 175 3.32 17.04 16.54
C GLY A 175 4.14 15.83 16.95
N GLU A 176 4.56 15.80 18.21
CA GLU A 176 5.25 14.67 18.82
C GLU A 176 4.25 13.80 19.59
N TRP A 177 4.53 12.51 19.74
CA TRP A 177 3.68 11.63 20.53
C TRP A 177 3.76 11.99 22.02
N SER A 178 2.60 12.17 22.67
CA SER A 178 2.51 12.36 24.11
C SER A 178 2.09 11.06 24.82
N GLY A 179 2.59 10.87 26.05
CA GLY A 179 2.19 9.77 26.93
C GLY A 179 0.78 9.92 27.50
N GLU A 180 0.17 11.10 27.40
CA GLU A 180 -1.14 11.37 27.96
C GLU A 180 -2.23 10.50 27.29
N ARG A 181 -3.09 9.87 28.11
CA ARG A 181 -4.25 9.07 27.66
C ARG A 181 -3.93 7.87 26.77
N THR A 182 -2.68 7.46 26.69
CA THR A 182 -2.27 6.25 25.97
C THR A 182 -2.79 4.96 26.60
N ASP A 183 -3.13 4.98 27.91
CA ASP A 183 -3.74 3.84 28.61
C ASP A 183 -5.18 3.56 28.15
N ASP A 184 -5.85 4.55 27.53
CA ASP A 184 -7.18 4.38 26.92
C ASP A 184 -7.09 3.61 25.58
N LEU A 185 -5.90 3.47 25.01
CA LEU A 185 -5.69 2.81 23.71
C LEU A 185 -5.47 1.31 23.91
N ALA A 186 -6.38 0.50 23.39
CA ALA A 186 -6.24 -0.96 23.34
C ALA A 186 -5.26 -1.41 22.24
N LEU A 187 -4.03 -0.88 22.24
CA LEU A 187 -2.97 -1.24 21.31
C LEU A 187 -1.96 -2.19 21.99
N PRO A 188 -1.47 -3.22 21.30
CA PRO A 188 -0.46 -4.10 21.85
C PRO A 188 0.87 -3.35 22.03
N SER A 189 1.69 -3.82 22.98
CA SER A 189 3.02 -3.25 23.25
C SER A 189 3.99 -3.35 22.09
N SER A 190 3.70 -4.19 21.09
CA SER A 190 4.44 -4.24 19.82
C SER A 190 4.18 -3.02 18.93
N ILE A 191 3.04 -2.35 19.09
CA ILE A 191 2.62 -1.17 18.33
C ILE A 191 2.89 0.11 19.11
N LEU A 192 2.47 0.18 20.38
CA LEU A 192 2.65 1.34 21.22
C LEU A 192 3.68 1.03 22.31
N VAL A 193 4.90 1.53 22.13
CA VAL A 193 6.01 1.33 23.07
C VAL A 193 6.16 2.58 23.94
N LYS A 194 6.22 2.39 25.26
CA LYS A 194 6.51 3.44 26.23
C LYS A 194 7.85 3.14 26.89
N ASP A 195 8.76 4.12 26.88
CA ASP A 195 10.03 4.07 27.60
C ASP A 195 10.23 5.39 28.37
N GLY A 196 9.86 5.37 29.65
CA GLY A 196 9.71 6.58 30.45
C GLY A 196 8.68 7.54 29.84
N ASP A 197 9.08 8.77 29.56
CA ASP A 197 8.25 9.80 28.91
C ASP A 197 8.18 9.65 27.39
N LYS A 198 9.04 8.80 26.80
CA LYS A 198 9.08 8.61 25.35
C LYS A 198 8.00 7.64 24.92
N VAL A 199 7.15 8.08 23.99
CA VAL A 199 6.17 7.25 23.31
C VAL A 199 6.63 6.95 21.89
N THR A 200 6.45 5.71 21.45
CA THR A 200 6.80 5.29 20.11
C THR A 200 5.67 4.50 19.47
N LEU A 201 5.22 4.94 18.29
CA LEU A 201 4.15 4.31 17.53
C LEU A 201 4.69 3.55 16.32
N ARG A 202 4.65 2.22 16.37
CA ARG A 202 5.26 1.31 15.38
C ARG A 202 4.28 0.87 14.28
N LEU A 203 3.23 1.63 13.99
CA LEU A 203 2.27 1.27 12.92
C LEU A 203 2.91 1.22 11.52
N GLY A 204 4.01 1.94 11.28
CA GLY A 204 4.76 1.86 10.03
C GLY A 204 5.69 0.65 9.91
N ASP A 205 5.83 -0.14 10.98
CA ASP A 205 6.49 -1.44 10.96
C ASP A 205 5.52 -2.51 10.48
N PHE A 206 5.71 -2.97 9.24
CA PHE A 206 4.83 -3.95 8.61
C PHE A 206 4.73 -5.25 9.42
N ALA A 207 5.80 -5.68 10.10
CA ALA A 207 5.76 -6.87 10.95
C ALA A 207 4.89 -6.62 12.20
N ALA A 208 5.04 -5.45 12.84
CA ALA A 208 4.21 -5.09 13.98
C ALA A 208 2.74 -4.93 13.58
N LEU A 209 2.46 -4.28 12.45
CA LEU A 209 1.12 -4.16 11.88
C LEU A 209 0.51 -5.54 11.57
N GLY A 210 1.28 -6.45 10.98
CA GLY A 210 0.85 -7.83 10.73
C GLY A 210 0.46 -8.57 12.01
N MET A 211 1.24 -8.42 13.08
CA MET A 211 0.91 -8.99 14.40
C MET A 211 -0.37 -8.38 14.99
N LEU A 212 -0.56 -7.06 14.86
CA LEU A 212 -1.78 -6.38 15.30
C LEU A 212 -3.00 -6.95 14.56
N LEU A 213 -2.95 -7.00 13.22
CA LEU A 213 -4.06 -7.50 12.40
C LEU A 213 -4.37 -8.97 12.69
N ARG A 214 -3.33 -9.80 12.92
CA ARG A 214 -3.50 -11.19 13.34
C ARG A 214 -4.23 -11.29 14.68
N GLY A 215 -3.83 -10.49 15.68
CA GLY A 215 -4.49 -10.44 16.98
C GLY A 215 -5.95 -9.99 16.91
N LEU A 216 -6.27 -9.03 16.02
CA LEU A 216 -7.65 -8.59 15.78
C LEU A 216 -8.50 -9.63 15.06
N SER A 217 -7.88 -10.53 14.28
CA SER A 217 -8.58 -11.56 13.51
C SER A 217 -8.98 -12.79 14.34
N GLY A 218 -8.64 -12.82 15.63
CA GLY A 218 -9.07 -13.86 16.57
C GLY A 218 -8.15 -15.08 16.66
N ASP A 219 -7.05 -15.12 15.89
CA ASP A 219 -6.01 -16.12 16.09
C ASP A 219 -5.22 -15.78 17.36
N GLY A 220 -5.62 -16.42 18.47
CA GLY A 220 -4.86 -16.41 19.70
C GLY A 220 -3.39 -16.74 19.41
N VAL A 221 -2.50 -15.99 20.04
CA VAL A 221 -1.05 -16.25 20.00
C VAL A 221 -0.82 -17.69 20.43
N SER A 222 -0.65 -18.62 19.48
CA SER A 222 -0.14 -19.95 19.77
C SER A 222 1.34 -19.78 20.08
N ASN A 223 1.64 -19.56 21.36
CA ASN A 223 2.98 -19.79 21.91
C ASN A 223 3.25 -21.29 21.88
N ASP A 224 3.59 -21.84 20.72
CA ASP A 224 4.28 -23.13 20.65
C ASP A 224 5.78 -22.86 20.55
N PRO A 225 6.56 -23.12 21.62
CA PRO A 225 8.00 -23.21 21.49
C PRO A 225 8.35 -24.52 20.77
N ALA A 226 9.11 -24.41 19.67
CA ALA A 226 9.86 -25.52 19.14
C ALA A 226 10.98 -25.94 20.09
#